data_AF-A0A8X6J011-F1
#
_entry.id   AF-A0A8X6J011-F1
#
_cell.length_a   1.000
_cell.length_b   1.000
_cell.length_c   1.000
_cell.angle_alpha   90.00
_cell.angle_beta   90.00
_cell.angle_gamma   90.00
#
_symmetry.space_group_name_H-M   'P 1'
#
loop_
_entity.id
_entity.type
_entity.pdbx_description
1 polymer ?
#
loop_
_entity_poly.entity_id
_entity_poly.type
_entity_poly.pdbx_seq_one_letter_code
_entity_poly.pdbx_strand_id
1 'polypeptide(L)'
;MSCNSNTESEAWVTFLWIIENYDQCWYKENIFSPVFKFDSEKEWTCQLQLSGYKNMDFVLSHSLSNPYSSFYFSSLRDDAIEYDIEILAKDNSILYTKKREQMPLKDFSWKSEANMLHECIKTEREAILYQDTLRIRYRLRWAGGKTKIPATFFARTLPSLKKRNFLWGINGFSCIEPGCEVTYKMPRVEQSNMILSIQVNKEDKIMIFIKDLDCSAEFLKFQSFISDINGSQIDCGKYEIRTKEIKGNIIYTLPFSKKYLMDHKNTLLKNDVLSLYCECSWANENFLSEVIERIDYGFTSPEFSAQSCSPNAEASQSDKMHDLKEDFHRLYAESNFSDVKLCTKTETFHAHKAILSARSPVFHAMLRTDMKEKIQGCVDVPDLEDDTVHRMLLYIYTNALEDLQWGSALNLYAAANKYEIISLRRKCSSFLKSNLCLNNVCDVLILADMHGDSDLKETAQNYTLKHEQDVYTSEEWKEFAKNNSTLAMETMLLKWNKH
;
A
#
# COMPACT_ATOMS: atom_id res chain seq x y z
N MET A 1 -50.97 27.10 24.22
CA MET A 1 -49.91 26.24 24.78
C MET A 1 -49.37 25.40 23.65
N SER A 2 -48.14 25.71 23.26
CA SER A 2 -47.39 25.16 22.13
C SER A 2 -46.99 23.71 22.35
N CYS A 3 -47.24 22.86 21.36
CA CYS A 3 -46.65 21.52 21.24
C CYS A 3 -45.16 21.65 20.93
N ASN A 4 -44.29 21.29 21.88
CA ASN A 4 -42.88 21.05 21.61
C ASN A 4 -42.75 19.70 20.88
N SER A 5 -42.47 19.76 19.59
CA SER A 5 -41.89 18.67 18.81
C SER A 5 -40.37 18.82 18.84
N ASN A 6 -39.71 18.22 19.84
CA ASN A 6 -38.28 17.97 19.77
C ASN A 6 -38.09 16.58 19.13
N THR A 7 -38.06 16.54 17.80
CA THR A 7 -37.40 15.44 17.08
C THR A 7 -35.91 15.72 17.11
N GLU A 8 -35.20 15.21 18.13
CA GLU A 8 -33.75 15.08 18.06
C GLU A 8 -33.43 14.18 16.85
N SER A 9 -32.75 14.72 15.85
CA SER A 9 -32.39 13.96 14.65
C SER A 9 -31.38 12.88 15.03
N GLU A 10 -31.78 11.61 14.93
CA GLU A 10 -30.94 10.43 15.17
C GLU A 10 -29.79 10.35 14.15
N ALA A 11 -28.64 10.94 14.47
CA ALA A 11 -27.48 10.99 13.58
C ALA A 11 -26.79 9.62 13.48
N TRP A 12 -26.70 9.08 12.26
CA TRP A 12 -25.90 7.89 11.93
C TRP A 12 -24.47 8.31 11.53
N VAL A 13 -23.48 7.56 11.98
CA VAL A 13 -22.12 7.59 11.43
C VAL A 13 -22.06 6.63 10.25
N THR A 14 -21.47 7.06 9.14
CA THR A 14 -21.31 6.22 7.95
C THR A 14 -19.85 5.83 7.78
N PHE A 15 -19.55 4.56 7.53
CA PHE A 15 -18.21 4.07 7.16
C PHE A 15 -18.33 3.35 5.82
N LEU A 16 -17.83 3.99 4.75
CA LEU A 16 -17.78 3.44 3.41
C LEU A 16 -16.42 2.78 3.18
N TRP A 17 -16.41 1.47 3.02
CA TRP A 17 -15.22 0.67 2.76
C TRP A 17 -15.20 0.16 1.33
N ILE A 18 -14.13 0.49 0.59
CA ILE A 18 -13.89 0.07 -0.78
C ILE A 18 -12.72 -0.92 -0.80
N ILE A 19 -12.97 -2.12 -1.30
CA ILE A 19 -11.96 -3.16 -1.52
C ILE A 19 -11.77 -3.28 -3.03
N GLU A 20 -10.63 -2.78 -3.53
CA GLU A 20 -10.25 -2.87 -4.94
C GLU A 20 -9.54 -4.19 -5.22
N ASN A 21 -9.53 -4.65 -6.47
CA ASN A 21 -8.94 -5.93 -6.88
C ASN A 21 -9.43 -7.11 -6.02
N TYR A 22 -10.75 -7.20 -5.81
CA TYR A 22 -11.38 -8.19 -4.93
C TYR A 22 -11.00 -9.63 -5.31
N ASP A 23 -10.88 -9.93 -6.59
CA ASP A 23 -10.42 -11.22 -7.12
C ASP A 23 -8.94 -11.49 -6.91
N GLN A 24 -8.24 -10.56 -6.27
CA GLN A 24 -6.92 -10.80 -5.72
C GLN A 24 -7.01 -11.10 -4.22
N CYS A 25 -8.09 -10.79 -3.51
CA CYS A 25 -8.20 -10.99 -2.05
C CYS A 25 -8.38 -12.43 -1.59
N TRP A 26 -8.76 -13.36 -2.47
CA TRP A 26 -9.16 -14.74 -2.15
C TRP A 26 -8.12 -15.54 -1.35
N TYR A 27 -6.85 -15.12 -1.38
CA TYR A 27 -5.81 -15.77 -0.60
C TYR A 27 -5.88 -15.46 0.90
N LYS A 28 -6.44 -14.30 1.30
CA LYS A 28 -6.60 -13.93 2.71
C LYS A 28 -7.78 -14.67 3.32
N GLU A 29 -7.64 -15.14 4.55
CA GLU A 29 -8.79 -15.62 5.34
C GLU A 29 -9.63 -14.46 5.87
N ASN A 30 -8.97 -13.34 6.18
CA ASN A 30 -9.60 -12.15 6.73
C ASN A 30 -9.00 -10.92 6.06
N ILE A 31 -9.87 -10.04 5.54
CA ILE A 31 -9.50 -8.68 5.15
C ILE A 31 -9.98 -7.76 6.27
N PHE A 32 -9.11 -6.88 6.73
CA PHE A 32 -9.47 -5.85 7.70
C PHE A 32 -9.55 -4.50 6.98
N SER A 33 -10.52 -3.68 7.39
CA SER A 33 -10.56 -2.29 7.00
C SER A 33 -9.48 -1.51 7.76
N PRO A 34 -9.04 -0.37 7.22
CA PRO A 34 -8.32 0.63 8.00
C PRO A 34 -9.07 0.95 9.31
N VAL A 35 -8.31 1.22 10.37
CA VAL A 35 -8.85 1.58 11.69
C VAL A 35 -9.59 2.92 11.61
N PHE A 36 -10.79 2.99 12.19
CA PHE A 36 -11.57 4.22 12.30
C PHE A 36 -12.05 4.49 13.73
N LYS A 37 -12.33 5.75 14.04
CA LYS A 37 -12.76 6.19 15.38
C LYS A 37 -14.23 6.60 15.34
N PHE A 38 -15.11 5.65 15.58
CA PHE A 38 -16.55 5.89 15.76
C PHE A 38 -16.85 6.72 17.02
N ASP A 39 -16.01 6.58 18.06
CA ASP A 39 -16.05 7.39 19.27
C ASP A 39 -14.62 7.82 19.68
N SER A 40 -14.51 8.67 20.71
CA SER A 40 -13.22 9.20 21.18
C SER A 40 -12.40 8.20 22.00
N GLU A 41 -12.95 7.05 22.35
CA GLU A 41 -12.39 6.12 23.34
C GLU A 41 -11.90 4.80 22.72
N LYS A 42 -12.45 4.40 21.57
CA LYS A 42 -12.26 3.07 20.97
C LYS A 42 -11.82 3.16 19.51
N GLU A 43 -11.01 2.18 19.12
CA GLU A 43 -10.58 1.96 17.74
C GLU A 43 -11.40 0.81 17.13
N TRP A 44 -11.93 1.07 15.93
CA TRP A 44 -12.88 0.20 15.25
C TRP A 44 -12.30 -0.30 13.94
N THR A 45 -12.60 -1.55 13.60
CA THR A 45 -12.22 -2.18 12.34
C THR A 45 -13.37 -3.02 11.82
N CYS A 46 -13.62 -2.98 10.52
CA CYS A 46 -14.48 -3.95 9.85
C CYS A 46 -13.63 -5.11 9.35
N GLN A 47 -14.12 -6.33 9.49
CA GLN A 47 -13.48 -7.53 9.01
C GLN A 47 -14.40 -8.21 7.98
N LEU A 48 -13.83 -8.55 6.83
CA LEU A 48 -14.45 -9.43 5.85
C LEU A 48 -13.74 -10.79 5.93
N GLN A 49 -14.46 -11.82 6.38
CA GLN A 49 -13.95 -13.17 6.45
C GLN A 49 -14.24 -13.92 5.15
N LEU A 50 -13.16 -14.32 4.47
CA LEU A 50 -13.17 -15.10 3.25
C LEU A 50 -12.86 -16.57 3.61
N SER A 51 -13.88 -17.32 4.02
CA SER A 51 -13.70 -18.76 4.28
C SER A 51 -13.89 -19.56 2.98
N GLY A 52 -12.92 -20.40 2.64
CA GLY A 52 -12.80 -21.08 1.34
C GLY A 52 -14.13 -21.57 0.76
N TYR A 53 -14.62 -20.86 -0.27
CA TYR A 53 -15.77 -21.14 -1.16
C TYR A 53 -17.12 -21.52 -0.54
N LYS A 54 -17.24 -21.69 0.78
CA LYS A 54 -18.47 -22.20 1.41
C LYS A 54 -19.29 -21.11 2.09
N ASN A 55 -18.67 -20.23 2.89
CA ASN A 55 -19.37 -19.12 3.55
C ASN A 55 -18.52 -17.83 3.50
N MET A 56 -19.16 -16.68 3.28
CA MET A 56 -18.53 -15.37 3.47
C MET A 56 -19.31 -14.60 4.53
N ASP A 57 -18.57 -14.12 5.53
CA ASP A 57 -19.14 -13.53 6.73
C ASP A 57 -18.56 -12.13 6.92
N PHE A 58 -19.44 -11.17 7.22
CA PHE A 58 -19.00 -9.85 7.70
C PHE A 58 -18.89 -9.90 9.21
N VAL A 59 -17.75 -9.46 9.74
CA VAL A 59 -17.53 -9.36 11.18
C VAL A 59 -17.21 -7.91 11.51
N LEU A 60 -18.01 -7.29 12.36
CA LEU A 60 -17.66 -6.00 12.95
C LEU A 60 -16.96 -6.25 14.29
N SER A 61 -15.78 -5.65 14.48
CA SER A 61 -14.98 -5.80 15.70
C SER A 61 -14.48 -4.45 16.21
N HIS A 62 -14.25 -4.37 17.53
CA HIS A 62 -13.68 -3.21 18.18
C HIS A 62 -12.57 -3.62 19.14
N SER A 63 -11.60 -2.74 19.39
CA SER A 63 -10.56 -2.98 20.39
C SER A 63 -10.30 -1.74 21.25
N LEU A 64 -9.87 -1.99 22.50
CA LEU A 64 -9.38 -0.96 23.42
C LEU A 64 -7.87 -0.83 23.21
N SER A 65 -7.38 0.38 22.92
CA SER A 65 -5.97 0.65 22.61
C SER A 65 -5.02 0.62 23.83
N ASN A 66 -5.37 -0.12 24.90
CA ASN A 66 -4.46 -0.34 26.03
C ASN A 66 -4.58 -1.75 26.63
N PRO A 67 -3.63 -2.66 26.37
CA PRO A 67 -3.63 -3.99 26.98
C PRO A 67 -3.21 -3.99 28.47
N TYR A 68 -2.94 -2.84 29.10
CA TYR A 68 -2.47 -2.76 30.50
C TYR A 68 -3.44 -2.12 31.51
N SER A 69 -4.67 -1.75 31.16
CA SER A 69 -5.64 -1.30 32.15
C SER A 69 -6.70 -2.37 32.45
N SER A 70 -6.31 -3.37 33.23
CA SER A 70 -7.28 -4.15 34.01
C SER A 70 -7.82 -3.28 35.14
N PHE A 71 -8.78 -2.41 34.86
CA PHE A 71 -9.60 -1.79 35.91
C PHE A 71 -11.05 -2.22 35.70
N TYR A 72 -11.51 -3.04 36.63
CA TYR A 72 -12.92 -3.38 36.81
C TYR A 72 -13.74 -2.09 36.89
N PHE A 73 -14.54 -1.80 35.87
CA PHE A 73 -15.75 -1.00 36.05
C PHE A 73 -16.94 -1.95 36.13
N SER A 74 -17.36 -2.20 37.37
CA SER A 74 -18.64 -2.81 37.70
C SER A 74 -19.78 -1.93 37.20
N SER A 75 -20.66 -2.53 36.39
CA SER A 75 -22.09 -2.23 36.20
C SER A 75 -22.50 -0.75 36.18
N LEU A 76 -22.89 -0.26 35.00
CA LEU A 76 -24.20 0.37 34.72
C LEU A 76 -24.15 1.12 33.38
N ARG A 77 -24.54 0.43 32.29
CA ARG A 77 -25.53 0.84 31.26
C ARG A 77 -25.27 0.11 29.95
N ASP A 78 -26.38 -0.18 29.26
CA ASP A 78 -26.48 -0.82 27.96
C ASP A 78 -25.79 -0.03 26.84
N ASP A 79 -24.47 -0.07 26.76
CA ASP A 79 -23.75 0.47 25.60
C ASP A 79 -23.73 -0.60 24.50
N ALA A 80 -24.80 -0.61 23.69
CA ALA A 80 -24.90 -1.38 22.46
C ALA A 80 -24.83 -0.43 21.25
N ILE A 81 -24.25 -0.91 20.15
CA ILE A 81 -24.33 -0.22 18.86
C ILE A 81 -25.43 -0.84 18.00
N GLU A 82 -26.13 0.01 17.27
CA GLU A 82 -27.00 -0.38 16.17
C GLU A 82 -26.27 -0.15 14.86
N TYR A 83 -26.37 -1.13 13.97
CA TYR A 83 -25.71 -1.02 12.68
C TYR A 83 -26.51 -1.61 11.52
N ASP A 84 -26.27 -1.03 10.35
CA ASP A 84 -26.69 -1.55 9.06
C ASP A 84 -25.45 -1.84 8.20
N ILE A 85 -25.52 -2.89 7.40
CA ILE A 85 -24.52 -3.22 6.37
C ILE A 85 -25.19 -3.14 5.01
N GLU A 86 -24.62 -2.35 4.11
CA GLU A 86 -25.12 -2.15 2.75
C GLU A 86 -24.03 -2.48 1.73
N ILE A 87 -24.36 -3.26 0.69
CA ILE A 87 -23.50 -3.49 -0.47
C ILE A 87 -23.95 -2.53 -1.56
N LEU A 88 -23.00 -1.83 -2.17
CA LEU A 88 -23.29 -0.75 -3.11
C LEU A 88 -22.87 -1.08 -4.54
N ALA A 89 -23.63 -0.55 -5.50
CA ALA A 89 -23.23 -0.49 -6.89
C ALA A 89 -22.20 0.62 -7.15
N LYS A 90 -21.72 0.72 -8.39
CA LYS A 90 -20.74 1.74 -8.82
C LYS A 90 -21.21 3.18 -8.60
N ASP A 91 -22.51 3.43 -8.69
CA ASP A 91 -23.13 4.75 -8.52
C ASP A 91 -23.54 5.02 -7.06
N ASN A 92 -23.07 4.18 -6.13
CA ASN A 92 -23.41 4.18 -4.71
C ASN A 92 -24.90 3.88 -4.40
N SER A 93 -25.69 3.42 -5.38
CA SER A 93 -27.00 2.86 -5.11
C SER A 93 -26.87 1.58 -4.28
N ILE A 94 -27.86 1.33 -3.42
CA ILE A 94 -27.85 0.18 -2.53
C ILE A 94 -28.34 -1.03 -3.31
N LEU A 95 -27.46 -2.02 -3.52
CA LEU A 95 -27.82 -3.30 -4.11
C LEU A 95 -28.43 -4.23 -3.06
N TYR A 96 -27.84 -4.23 -1.88
CA TYR A 96 -28.28 -5.05 -0.76
C TYR A 96 -28.18 -4.28 0.55
N THR A 97 -29.13 -4.53 1.46
CA THR A 97 -29.11 -3.96 2.81
C THR A 97 -29.51 -5.01 3.83
N LYS A 98 -28.71 -5.11 4.89
CA LYS A 98 -29.09 -5.77 6.13
C LYS A 98 -29.28 -4.69 7.17
N LYS A 99 -30.52 -4.56 7.67
CA LYS A 99 -30.91 -3.49 8.61
C LYS A 99 -31.02 -3.98 10.04
N ARG A 100 -30.64 -3.09 10.96
CA ARG A 100 -30.96 -3.07 12.39
C ARG A 100 -30.51 -4.32 13.14
N GLU A 101 -29.21 -4.53 13.14
CA GLU A 101 -28.57 -5.46 14.06
C GLU A 101 -28.07 -4.67 15.29
N GLN A 102 -28.25 -5.24 16.48
CA GLN A 102 -27.66 -4.74 17.73
C GLN A 102 -26.46 -5.58 18.12
N MET A 103 -25.36 -4.92 18.52
CA MET A 103 -24.17 -5.56 19.08
C MET A 103 -23.90 -5.00 20.47
N PRO A 104 -23.98 -5.83 21.53
CA PRO A 104 -23.62 -5.41 22.88
C PRO A 104 -22.10 -5.27 23.01
N LEU A 105 -21.63 -4.16 23.58
CA LEU A 105 -20.20 -3.96 23.82
C LEU A 105 -19.80 -4.63 25.14
N LYS A 106 -19.10 -5.75 25.05
CA LYS A 106 -18.36 -6.38 26.16
C LYS A 106 -16.87 -6.35 25.83
N ASP A 107 -15.99 -6.53 26.82
CA ASP A 107 -14.53 -6.62 26.60
C ASP A 107 -14.26 -7.65 25.50
N PHE A 108 -13.87 -7.16 24.32
CA PHE A 108 -13.75 -7.90 23.05
C PHE A 108 -15.06 -8.59 22.60
N SER A 109 -15.92 -7.86 21.89
CA SER A 109 -17.11 -8.42 21.23
C SER A 109 -16.93 -8.47 19.70
N TRP A 110 -17.39 -9.56 19.08
CA TRP A 110 -17.51 -9.72 17.64
C TRP A 110 -18.88 -10.32 17.30
N LYS A 111 -19.49 -9.87 16.20
CA LYS A 111 -20.71 -10.47 15.65
C LYS A 111 -20.45 -10.84 14.19
N SER A 112 -20.59 -12.12 13.87
CA SER A 112 -20.49 -12.65 12.51
C SER A 112 -21.87 -12.64 11.86
N GLU A 113 -21.96 -12.03 10.69
CA GLU A 113 -23.14 -12.04 9.83
C GLU A 113 -22.88 -12.99 8.66
N ALA A 114 -23.31 -14.24 8.82
CA ALA A 114 -22.97 -15.30 7.88
C ALA A 114 -23.86 -15.35 6.63
N ASN A 115 -23.26 -15.71 5.50
CA ASN A 115 -23.89 -16.09 4.22
C ASN A 115 -24.49 -14.98 3.33
N MET A 116 -24.41 -13.72 3.72
CA MET A 116 -25.02 -12.62 2.96
C MET A 116 -24.29 -12.32 1.64
N LEU A 117 -22.98 -12.12 1.70
CA LEU A 117 -22.20 -11.68 0.53
C LEU A 117 -22.02 -12.80 -0.50
N HIS A 118 -21.93 -14.05 -0.05
CA HIS A 118 -21.68 -15.21 -0.92
C HIS A 118 -22.79 -15.45 -1.92
N GLU A 119 -24.03 -15.50 -1.44
CA GLU A 119 -25.19 -15.69 -2.31
C GLU A 119 -25.42 -14.47 -3.23
N CYS A 120 -25.14 -13.26 -2.74
CA CYS A 120 -25.23 -12.05 -3.56
C CYS A 120 -24.19 -12.06 -4.70
N ILE A 121 -22.91 -12.33 -4.39
CA ILE A 121 -21.84 -12.41 -5.40
C ILE A 121 -22.09 -13.54 -6.40
N LYS A 122 -22.68 -14.67 -6.00
CA LYS A 122 -23.05 -15.74 -6.95
C LYS A 122 -24.10 -15.29 -7.97
N THR A 123 -25.04 -14.45 -7.55
CA THR A 123 -26.23 -14.12 -8.36
C THR A 123 -26.01 -12.87 -9.22
N GLU A 124 -25.35 -11.85 -8.67
CA GLU A 124 -25.22 -10.52 -9.30
C GLU A 124 -23.78 -10.00 -9.28
N ARG A 125 -22.81 -10.88 -9.55
CA ARG A 125 -21.37 -10.61 -9.47
C ARG A 125 -20.94 -9.31 -10.15
N GLU A 126 -21.36 -9.09 -11.39
CA GLU A 126 -20.91 -7.94 -12.20
C GLU A 126 -21.42 -6.60 -11.65
N ALA A 127 -22.60 -6.59 -11.04
CA ALA A 127 -23.16 -5.40 -10.40
C ALA A 127 -22.45 -5.09 -9.07
N ILE A 128 -22.14 -6.13 -8.28
CA ILE A 128 -21.52 -6.03 -6.96
C ILE A 128 -20.02 -5.73 -7.05
N LEU A 129 -19.32 -6.38 -8.00
CA LEU A 129 -17.87 -6.28 -8.22
C LEU A 129 -17.58 -5.53 -9.52
N TYR A 130 -18.17 -4.35 -9.70
CA TYR A 130 -17.88 -3.51 -10.86
C TYR A 130 -16.39 -3.14 -10.89
N GLN A 131 -15.71 -3.50 -12.00
CA GLN A 131 -14.25 -3.39 -12.12
C GLN A 131 -13.50 -4.05 -10.94
N ASP A 132 -13.96 -5.23 -10.53
CA ASP A 132 -13.34 -6.02 -9.47
C ASP A 132 -13.24 -5.26 -8.13
N THR A 133 -14.22 -4.39 -7.86
CA THR A 133 -14.22 -3.52 -6.67
C THR A 133 -15.48 -3.73 -5.85
N LEU A 134 -15.33 -4.19 -4.61
CA LEU A 134 -16.40 -4.36 -3.64
C LEU A 134 -16.57 -3.09 -2.80
N ARG A 135 -17.81 -2.59 -2.69
CA ARG A 135 -18.15 -1.40 -1.88
C ARG A 135 -19.14 -1.78 -0.79
N ILE A 136 -18.72 -1.57 0.47
CA ILE A 136 -19.50 -1.91 1.65
C ILE A 136 -19.70 -0.64 2.46
N ARG A 137 -20.94 -0.32 2.83
CA ARG A 137 -21.26 0.81 3.70
C ARG A 137 -21.81 0.29 5.00
N TYR A 138 -21.12 0.62 6.09
CA TYR A 138 -21.61 0.44 7.44
C TYR A 138 -22.27 1.73 7.89
N ARG A 139 -23.47 1.63 8.45
CA ARG A 139 -24.10 2.75 9.16
C ARG A 139 -24.13 2.36 10.62
N LEU A 140 -23.60 3.20 11.50
CA LEU A 140 -23.37 2.92 12.91
C LEU A 140 -24.04 4.00 13.76
N ARG A 141 -24.65 3.61 14.87
CA ARG A 141 -25.10 4.54 15.91
C ARG A 141 -25.14 3.87 17.28
N TRP A 142 -25.24 4.67 18.33
CA TRP A 142 -25.49 4.17 19.68
C TRP A 142 -26.96 3.82 19.86
N ALA A 143 -27.28 2.63 20.38
CA ALA A 143 -28.65 2.18 20.62
C ALA A 143 -29.43 3.09 21.59
N GLY A 144 -28.71 3.82 22.45
CA GLY A 144 -29.27 4.82 23.38
C GLY A 144 -29.33 6.25 22.85
N GLY A 145 -29.09 6.50 21.56
CA GLY A 145 -29.19 7.85 20.95
C GLY A 145 -28.05 8.82 21.32
N LYS A 146 -26.97 8.34 21.96
CA LYS A 146 -25.79 9.14 22.32
C LYS A 146 -24.89 9.43 21.09
N THR A 147 -25.38 10.00 19.99
CA THR A 147 -24.49 10.35 18.87
C THR A 147 -24.05 11.82 18.86
N LYS A 148 -22.72 12.02 18.77
CA LYS A 148 -22.08 13.26 18.33
C LYS A 148 -22.24 13.42 16.81
N ILE A 149 -21.88 14.60 16.31
CA ILE A 149 -21.95 15.10 14.91
C ILE A 149 -21.84 13.97 13.86
N PRO A 150 -22.76 13.89 12.87
CA PRO A 150 -22.66 12.91 11.80
C PRO A 150 -21.31 13.00 11.09
N ALA A 151 -20.62 11.87 10.99
CA ALA A 151 -19.35 11.75 10.28
C ALA A 151 -19.47 10.65 9.23
N THR A 152 -18.82 10.85 8.09
CA THR A 152 -18.60 9.82 7.08
C THR A 152 -17.11 9.51 7.00
N PHE A 153 -16.78 8.25 7.21
CA PHE A 153 -15.46 7.70 6.99
C PHE A 153 -15.45 7.02 5.64
N PHE A 154 -14.41 7.27 4.86
CA PHE A 154 -14.14 6.61 3.61
C PHE A 154 -12.84 5.83 3.77
N ALA A 155 -12.88 4.53 3.54
CA ALA A 155 -11.74 3.66 3.66
C ALA A 155 -11.53 2.91 2.34
N ARG A 156 -10.28 2.79 1.92
CA ARG A 156 -9.87 1.98 0.76
C ARG A 156 -8.84 0.96 1.18
N THR A 157 -9.04 -0.28 0.72
CA THR A 157 -8.11 -1.40 0.86
C THR A 157 -7.76 -1.92 -0.52
N LEU A 158 -6.47 -1.91 -0.85
CA LEU A 158 -5.95 -2.50 -2.08
C LEU A 158 -5.01 -3.66 -1.73
N PRO A 159 -5.34 -4.91 -2.11
CA PRO A 159 -4.42 -6.03 -2.09
C PRO A 159 -3.24 -5.74 -3.00
N SER A 160 -2.03 -5.69 -2.44
CA SER A 160 -0.83 -5.64 -3.27
C SER A 160 -0.26 -7.04 -3.43
N LEU A 161 -0.40 -7.55 -4.65
CA LEU A 161 0.18 -8.80 -5.11
C LEU A 161 1.48 -8.49 -5.85
N LYS A 162 2.59 -9.09 -5.44
CA LYS A 162 3.82 -9.06 -6.23
C LYS A 162 3.66 -10.03 -7.39
N LYS A 163 3.86 -9.58 -8.63
CA LYS A 163 3.83 -10.43 -9.83
C LYS A 163 5.18 -10.42 -10.54
N ARG A 164 5.60 -11.58 -11.03
CA ARG A 164 6.79 -11.77 -11.85
C ARG A 164 6.48 -12.71 -13.00
N ASN A 165 6.90 -12.28 -14.18
CA ASN A 165 6.83 -13.06 -15.39
C ASN A 165 8.26 -13.27 -15.91
N PHE A 166 8.61 -14.49 -16.29
CA PHE A 166 9.92 -14.79 -16.85
C PHE A 166 9.86 -15.98 -17.79
N LEU A 167 10.79 -16.03 -18.75
CA LEU A 167 10.99 -17.15 -19.64
C LEU A 167 12.20 -17.96 -19.15
N TRP A 168 11.98 -19.23 -18.84
CA TRP A 168 13.02 -20.17 -18.44
C TRP A 168 13.33 -21.15 -19.59
N GLY A 169 14.48 -20.97 -20.22
CA GLY A 169 15.04 -21.93 -21.18
C GLY A 169 15.83 -23.02 -20.47
N ILE A 170 15.36 -24.26 -20.56
CA ILE A 170 16.02 -25.43 -19.99
C ILE A 170 16.84 -26.10 -21.10
N ASN A 171 18.13 -25.78 -21.15
CA ASN A 171 19.05 -26.29 -22.17
C ASN A 171 19.38 -27.77 -21.94
N GLY A 172 19.51 -28.53 -23.03
CA GLY A 172 19.88 -29.95 -22.95
C GLY A 172 18.76 -30.79 -22.32
N PHE A 173 17.49 -30.41 -22.54
CA PHE A 173 16.35 -31.04 -21.87
C PHE A 173 16.29 -32.56 -22.13
N SER A 174 16.64 -32.98 -23.35
CA SER A 174 16.71 -34.40 -23.72
C SER A 174 17.65 -35.21 -22.80
N CYS A 175 18.74 -34.60 -22.34
CA CYS A 175 19.78 -35.24 -21.52
C CYS A 175 19.47 -35.30 -20.02
N ILE A 176 18.37 -34.70 -19.54
CA ILE A 176 18.06 -34.70 -18.10
C ILE A 176 17.69 -36.12 -17.64
N GLU A 177 18.56 -36.76 -16.87
CA GLU A 177 18.30 -38.10 -16.33
C GLU A 177 17.29 -38.06 -15.17
N PRO A 178 16.53 -39.14 -14.92
CA PRO A 178 15.64 -39.21 -13.78
C PRO A 178 16.39 -39.01 -12.47
N GLY A 179 15.98 -38.02 -11.67
CA GLY A 179 16.69 -37.65 -10.45
C GLY A 179 17.53 -36.38 -10.57
N CYS A 180 17.98 -36.01 -11.77
CA CYS A 180 18.80 -34.81 -11.99
C CYS A 180 17.94 -33.54 -11.93
N GLU A 181 18.47 -32.53 -11.23
CA GLU A 181 17.77 -31.27 -10.99
C GLU A 181 18.45 -30.12 -11.75
N VAL A 182 17.69 -29.41 -12.58
CA VAL A 182 18.15 -28.20 -13.28
C VAL A 182 17.56 -26.99 -12.56
N THR A 183 18.41 -26.09 -12.08
CA THR A 183 17.99 -24.96 -11.23
C THR A 183 18.00 -23.65 -12.01
N TYR A 184 16.92 -22.88 -11.86
CA TYR A 184 16.80 -21.50 -12.25
C TYR A 184 16.78 -20.60 -11.01
N LYS A 185 17.83 -19.79 -10.89
CA LYS A 185 17.90 -18.75 -9.87
C LYS A 185 17.32 -17.48 -10.44
N MET A 186 16.21 -17.01 -9.87
CA MET A 186 15.61 -15.78 -10.32
C MET A 186 16.55 -14.58 -9.99
N PRO A 187 16.74 -13.62 -10.90
CA PRO A 187 17.56 -12.44 -10.62
C PRO A 187 17.06 -11.69 -9.39
N ARG A 188 17.97 -11.38 -8.45
CA ARG A 188 17.63 -10.72 -7.18
C ARG A 188 17.14 -9.30 -7.41
N VAL A 189 15.89 -9.05 -7.04
CA VAL A 189 15.34 -7.70 -6.86
C VAL A 189 14.43 -7.77 -5.64
N GLU A 190 14.66 -6.92 -4.63
CA GLU A 190 13.84 -6.81 -3.40
C GLU A 190 13.80 -8.07 -2.49
N GLN A 191 14.97 -8.54 -2.03
CA GLN A 191 15.12 -9.51 -0.92
C GLN A 191 14.48 -10.91 -1.09
N SER A 192 13.73 -11.22 -2.17
CA SER A 192 13.24 -12.58 -2.40
C SER A 192 14.33 -13.48 -3.00
N ASN A 193 14.49 -14.67 -2.42
CA ASN A 193 15.46 -15.67 -2.87
C ASN A 193 14.78 -16.86 -3.59
N MET A 194 13.60 -16.68 -4.18
CA MET A 194 12.85 -17.78 -4.81
C MET A 194 13.71 -18.52 -5.84
N ILE A 195 13.91 -19.80 -5.60
CA ILE A 195 14.63 -20.72 -6.48
C ILE A 195 13.61 -21.65 -7.13
N LEU A 196 13.69 -21.76 -8.45
CA LEU A 196 12.95 -22.77 -9.20
C LEU A 196 13.90 -23.86 -9.62
N SER A 197 13.46 -25.11 -9.56
CA SER A 197 14.22 -26.20 -10.12
C SER A 197 13.32 -27.24 -10.75
N ILE A 198 13.77 -27.87 -11.82
CA ILE A 198 13.01 -28.83 -12.59
C ILE A 198 13.71 -30.18 -12.53
N GLN A 199 12.93 -31.24 -12.31
CA GLN A 199 13.40 -32.60 -12.22
C GLN A 199 12.44 -33.50 -12.99
N VAL A 200 12.99 -34.51 -13.65
CA VAL A 200 12.18 -35.62 -14.19
C VAL A 200 12.27 -36.77 -13.19
N ASN A 201 11.13 -37.29 -12.75
CA ASN A 201 11.11 -38.43 -11.84
C ASN A 201 11.19 -39.77 -12.58
N LYS A 202 11.27 -40.88 -11.84
CA LYS A 202 11.33 -42.23 -12.41
C LYS A 202 10.04 -42.66 -13.14
N GLU A 203 8.93 -41.96 -12.91
CA GLU A 203 7.63 -42.17 -13.56
C GLU A 203 7.44 -41.28 -14.80
N ASP A 204 8.51 -40.67 -15.32
CA ASP A 204 8.48 -39.78 -16.50
C ASP A 204 7.73 -38.45 -16.29
N LYS A 205 7.40 -38.10 -15.04
CA LYS A 205 6.75 -36.83 -14.69
C LYS A 205 7.77 -35.71 -14.54
N ILE A 206 7.43 -34.54 -15.06
CA ILE A 206 8.25 -33.34 -14.95
C ILE A 206 7.74 -32.53 -13.75
N MET A 207 8.59 -32.39 -12.73
CA MET A 207 8.26 -31.68 -11.49
C MET A 207 9.08 -30.39 -11.41
N ILE A 208 8.39 -29.30 -11.08
CA ILE A 208 8.98 -28.00 -10.76
C ILE A 208 8.91 -27.84 -9.24
N PHE A 209 10.06 -27.69 -8.62
CA PHE A 209 10.20 -27.33 -7.22
C PHE A 209 10.35 -25.83 -7.09
N ILE A 210 9.55 -25.25 -6.20
CA ILE A 210 9.67 -23.86 -5.77
C ILE A 210 10.23 -23.87 -4.36
N LYS A 211 11.43 -23.32 -4.20
CA LYS A 211 12.23 -23.33 -2.98
C LYS A 211 12.56 -21.89 -2.56
N ASP A 212 12.94 -21.72 -1.30
CA ASP A 212 13.41 -20.45 -0.74
C ASP A 212 12.49 -19.24 -1.04
N LEU A 213 11.18 -19.51 -1.12
CA LEU A 213 10.16 -18.47 -1.14
C LEU A 213 10.30 -17.67 0.16
N ASP A 214 10.25 -16.34 0.07
CA ASP A 214 10.27 -15.46 1.25
C ASP A 214 9.28 -16.00 2.28
N CYS A 215 9.77 -16.36 3.47
CA CYS A 215 9.00 -17.02 4.52
C CYS A 215 7.87 -16.14 5.08
N SER A 216 7.78 -14.88 4.64
CA SER A 216 6.65 -13.99 4.91
C SER A 216 5.55 -14.00 3.84
N ALA A 217 5.78 -14.61 2.67
CA ALA A 217 4.71 -14.81 1.69
C ALA A 217 3.68 -15.76 2.29
N GLU A 218 2.40 -15.39 2.29
CA GLU A 218 1.26 -16.21 2.77
C GLU A 218 0.63 -17.05 1.66
N PHE A 219 0.88 -16.65 0.42
CA PHE A 219 0.21 -17.18 -0.75
C PHE A 219 1.13 -17.19 -1.95
N LEU A 220 1.02 -18.24 -2.77
CA LEU A 220 1.71 -18.37 -4.05
C LEU A 220 0.75 -18.88 -5.13
N LYS A 221 0.70 -18.15 -6.24
CA LYS A 221 0.17 -18.62 -7.51
C LYS A 221 1.32 -18.77 -8.50
N PHE A 222 1.39 -19.94 -9.12
CA PHE A 222 2.34 -20.26 -10.16
C PHE A 222 1.58 -20.78 -11.37
N GLN A 223 1.75 -20.13 -12.53
CA GLN A 223 1.21 -20.58 -13.80
C GLN A 223 2.35 -20.75 -14.78
N SER A 224 2.27 -21.76 -15.65
CA SER A 224 3.32 -22.03 -16.63
C SER A 224 2.78 -22.34 -18.00
N PHE A 225 3.59 -22.03 -19.01
CA PHE A 225 3.27 -22.22 -20.42
C PHE A 225 4.50 -22.72 -21.16
N ILE A 226 4.36 -23.76 -21.97
CA ILE A 226 5.43 -24.18 -22.88
C ILE A 226 5.34 -23.31 -24.13
N SER A 227 6.46 -22.71 -24.51
CA SER A 227 6.56 -21.98 -25.78
C SER A 227 7.02 -22.93 -26.87
N ASP A 228 6.24 -23.06 -27.94
CA ASP A 228 6.62 -23.83 -29.13
C ASP A 228 7.73 -23.10 -29.92
N ILE A 229 8.26 -23.75 -30.97
CA ILE A 229 9.31 -23.17 -31.83
C ILE A 229 8.90 -21.88 -32.55
N ASN A 230 7.60 -21.63 -32.70
CA ASN A 230 7.02 -20.46 -33.34
C ASN A 230 6.70 -19.34 -32.34
N GLY A 231 6.86 -19.58 -31.03
CA GLY A 231 6.54 -18.64 -29.96
C GLY A 231 5.09 -18.73 -29.45
N SER A 232 4.29 -19.67 -29.94
CA SER A 232 2.94 -19.91 -29.41
C SER A 232 3.04 -20.56 -28.02
N GLN A 233 2.14 -20.17 -27.12
CA GLN A 233 2.14 -20.66 -25.75
C GLN A 233 1.07 -21.74 -25.53
N ILE A 234 1.50 -22.87 -24.96
CA ILE A 234 0.63 -23.98 -24.55
C ILE A 234 0.50 -23.91 -23.03
N ASP A 235 -0.72 -23.69 -22.54
CA ASP A 235 -1.01 -23.62 -21.10
C ASP A 235 -0.70 -24.98 -20.43
N CYS A 236 0.16 -24.94 -19.41
CA CYS A 236 0.50 -26.09 -18.59
C CYS A 236 -0.28 -26.11 -17.28
N GLY A 237 -1.19 -25.16 -17.09
CA GLY A 237 -2.04 -25.04 -15.93
C GLY A 237 -1.47 -24.10 -14.88
N LYS A 238 -2.26 -23.94 -13.82
CA LYS A 238 -1.98 -23.09 -12.68
C LYS A 238 -1.98 -23.88 -11.39
N TYR A 239 -1.19 -23.42 -10.44
CA TYR A 239 -1.06 -23.94 -9.09
C TYR A 239 -1.21 -22.80 -8.10
N GLU A 240 -2.05 -22.99 -7.09
CA GLU A 240 -2.45 -21.96 -6.14
C GLU A 240 -2.39 -22.58 -4.75
N ILE A 241 -1.62 -21.98 -3.84
CA ILE A 241 -1.42 -22.54 -2.49
C ILE A 241 -1.18 -21.46 -1.43
N ARG A 242 -1.67 -21.73 -0.22
CA ARG A 242 -1.32 -20.98 1.00
C ARG A 242 -0.03 -21.53 1.57
N THR A 243 1.00 -20.70 1.64
CA THR A 243 2.35 -21.10 2.04
C THR A 243 2.43 -21.52 3.52
N LYS A 244 1.56 -20.97 4.38
CA LYS A 244 1.43 -21.33 5.81
C LYS A 244 1.09 -22.80 6.03
N GLU A 245 0.53 -23.47 5.02
CA GLU A 245 0.13 -24.88 5.07
C GLU A 245 1.27 -25.84 4.66
N ILE A 246 2.42 -25.32 4.22
CA ILE A 246 3.52 -26.12 3.65
C ILE A 246 4.72 -26.14 4.58
N LYS A 247 5.18 -27.35 4.92
CA LYS A 247 6.50 -27.58 5.50
C LYS A 247 7.44 -28.11 4.41
N GLY A 248 8.15 -27.24 3.70
CA GLY A 248 9.16 -27.61 2.70
C GLY A 248 8.94 -27.03 1.31
N ASN A 249 9.55 -27.65 0.29
CA ASN A 249 9.48 -27.19 -1.10
C ASN A 249 8.09 -27.42 -1.70
N ILE A 250 7.62 -26.46 -2.51
CA ILE A 250 6.37 -26.59 -3.24
C ILE A 250 6.65 -27.39 -4.51
N ILE A 251 5.84 -28.41 -4.78
CA ILE A 251 6.02 -29.29 -5.95
C ILE A 251 4.84 -29.07 -6.90
N TYR A 252 5.15 -28.58 -8.10
CA TYR A 252 4.20 -28.41 -9.18
C TYR A 252 4.55 -29.36 -10.32
N THR A 253 3.64 -30.25 -10.70
CA THR A 253 3.87 -31.23 -11.77
C THR A 253 3.26 -30.73 -13.08
N LEU A 254 4.07 -30.66 -14.14
CA LEU A 254 3.57 -30.31 -15.47
C LEU A 254 2.63 -31.39 -16.00
N PRO A 255 1.63 -31.03 -16.83
CA PRO A 255 0.65 -31.98 -17.35
C PRO A 255 1.24 -32.89 -18.45
N PHE A 256 2.46 -32.60 -18.91
CA PHE A 256 3.16 -33.33 -19.95
C PHE A 256 4.28 -34.18 -19.35
N SER A 257 4.43 -35.40 -19.84
CA SER A 257 5.55 -36.28 -19.48
C SER A 257 6.80 -35.92 -20.29
N LYS A 258 7.99 -36.30 -19.81
CA LYS A 258 9.22 -36.07 -20.59
C LYS A 258 9.13 -36.81 -21.93
N LYS A 259 8.63 -38.04 -21.96
CA LYS A 259 8.40 -38.80 -23.21
C LYS A 259 7.53 -38.02 -24.20
N TYR A 260 6.41 -37.45 -23.75
CA TYR A 260 5.54 -36.65 -24.63
C TYR A 260 6.30 -35.48 -25.28
N LEU A 261 7.10 -34.74 -24.50
CA LEU A 261 7.91 -33.64 -25.04
C LEU A 261 8.99 -34.12 -26.01
N MET A 262 9.55 -35.31 -25.79
CA MET A 262 10.52 -35.93 -26.71
C MET A 262 9.87 -36.39 -28.01
N ASP A 263 8.66 -36.95 -27.96
CA ASP A 263 7.89 -37.34 -29.14
C ASP A 263 7.55 -36.12 -30.02
N HIS A 264 7.44 -34.93 -29.42
CA HIS A 264 7.16 -33.65 -30.08
C HIS A 264 8.36 -32.70 -30.10
N LYS A 265 9.60 -33.21 -30.01
CA LYS A 265 10.81 -32.38 -29.88
C LYS A 265 10.98 -31.35 -31.00
N ASN A 266 10.56 -31.68 -32.22
CA ASN A 266 10.71 -30.80 -33.39
C ASN A 266 9.79 -29.58 -33.34
N THR A 267 8.74 -29.60 -32.52
CA THR A 267 7.79 -28.49 -32.35
C THR A 267 7.94 -27.81 -31.00
N LEU A 268 8.37 -28.52 -29.95
CA LEU A 268 8.41 -28.02 -28.57
C LEU A 268 9.83 -27.75 -28.03
N LEU A 269 10.88 -28.30 -28.63
CA LEU A 269 12.26 -28.23 -28.13
C LEU A 269 13.22 -27.62 -29.18
N LYS A 270 13.14 -26.31 -29.38
CA LYS A 270 14.04 -25.59 -30.29
C LYS A 270 15.49 -25.73 -29.80
N ASN A 271 16.36 -26.37 -30.60
CA ASN A 271 17.76 -26.62 -30.25
C ASN A 271 17.93 -27.38 -28.90
N ASP A 272 17.03 -28.32 -28.60
CA ASP A 272 17.00 -29.08 -27.33
C ASP A 272 16.79 -28.20 -26.08
N VAL A 273 16.10 -27.08 -26.24
CA VAL A 273 15.72 -26.18 -25.15
C VAL A 273 14.22 -26.29 -24.92
N LEU A 274 13.81 -26.71 -23.71
CA LEU A 274 12.43 -26.55 -23.26
C LEU A 274 12.23 -25.12 -22.77
N SER A 275 11.38 -24.36 -23.45
CA SER A 275 11.10 -22.96 -23.10
C SER A 275 9.82 -22.88 -22.27
N LEU A 276 9.96 -22.59 -20.98
CA LEU A 276 8.85 -22.47 -20.05
C LEU A 276 8.64 -21.00 -19.66
N TYR A 277 7.55 -20.40 -20.11
CA TYR A 277 7.12 -19.09 -19.64
C TYR A 277 6.34 -19.26 -18.34
N CYS A 278 6.73 -18.55 -17.30
CA CYS A 278 6.19 -18.70 -15.95
C CYS A 278 5.66 -17.37 -15.45
N GLU A 279 4.47 -17.40 -14.88
CA GLU A 279 3.88 -16.31 -14.11
C GLU A 279 3.81 -16.71 -12.64
N CYS A 280 4.52 -15.98 -11.80
CA CYS A 280 4.54 -16.18 -10.36
C CYS A 280 3.93 -14.94 -9.70
N SER A 281 3.00 -15.15 -8.77
CA SER A 281 2.48 -14.07 -7.95
C SER A 281 2.28 -14.46 -6.50
N TRP A 282 2.70 -13.59 -5.59
CA TRP A 282 2.67 -13.84 -4.15
C TRP A 282 2.33 -12.58 -3.36
N ALA A 283 1.86 -12.74 -2.13
CA ALA A 283 1.53 -11.66 -1.21
C ALA A 283 2.00 -11.99 0.21
N ASN A 284 2.37 -10.98 0.99
CA ASN A 284 2.72 -11.09 2.41
C ASN A 284 1.66 -10.36 3.26
N GLU A 285 1.59 -10.62 4.57
CA GLU A 285 0.54 -10.09 5.47
C GLU A 285 0.36 -8.56 5.36
N ASN A 286 1.46 -7.81 5.28
CA ASN A 286 1.52 -6.35 5.40
C ASN A 286 1.28 -5.56 4.09
N PHE A 287 0.87 -6.23 3.02
CA PHE A 287 0.77 -5.65 1.67
C PHE A 287 -0.65 -5.13 1.34
N LEU A 288 -1.31 -4.45 2.27
CA LEU A 288 -2.51 -3.67 1.96
C LEU A 288 -2.12 -2.19 1.88
N SER A 289 -2.42 -1.53 0.76
CA SER A 289 -2.44 -0.06 0.76
C SER A 289 -3.77 0.35 1.39
N GLU A 290 -3.68 1.02 2.53
CA GLU A 290 -4.82 1.43 3.35
C GLU A 290 -4.88 2.95 3.39
N VAL A 291 -6.00 3.52 2.94
CA VAL A 291 -6.26 4.96 3.01
C VAL A 291 -7.58 5.15 3.73
N ILE A 292 -7.62 6.03 4.73
CA ILE A 292 -8.86 6.46 5.38
C ILE A 292 -8.99 7.97 5.36
N GLU A 293 -10.12 8.46 4.89
CA GLU A 293 -10.51 9.88 4.90
C GLU A 293 -11.76 10.05 5.79
N ARG A 294 -11.80 11.11 6.59
CA ARG A 294 -12.95 11.47 7.42
C ARG A 294 -13.60 12.76 6.90
N ILE A 295 -14.91 12.76 6.78
CA ILE A 295 -15.75 13.88 6.35
C ILE A 295 -16.74 14.16 7.48
N ASP A 296 -16.56 15.27 8.20
CA ASP A 296 -17.50 15.71 9.22
C ASP A 296 -18.64 16.54 8.58
N TYR A 297 -19.90 16.22 8.86
CA TYR A 297 -21.03 17.03 8.41
C TYR A 297 -21.18 18.27 9.29
N GLY A 298 -20.50 19.33 8.86
CA GLY A 298 -20.58 20.67 9.47
C GLY A 298 -20.12 21.81 8.56
N PHE A 299 -19.93 21.56 7.26
CA PHE A 299 -19.60 22.58 6.27
C PHE A 299 -20.31 22.30 4.95
N THR A 300 -20.93 23.34 4.40
CA THR A 300 -21.69 23.36 3.16
C THR A 300 -20.89 22.78 1.99
N SER A 301 -21.44 21.75 1.36
CA SER A 301 -20.97 21.20 0.08
C SER A 301 -21.03 22.27 -1.02
N PRO A 302 -19.98 22.47 -1.82
CA PRO A 302 -20.12 23.18 -3.08
C PRO A 302 -20.88 22.29 -4.07
N GLU A 303 -21.93 22.84 -4.67
CA GLU A 303 -22.68 22.23 -5.75
C GLU A 303 -21.77 22.00 -6.97
N PHE A 304 -21.61 20.74 -7.39
CA PHE A 304 -20.98 20.42 -8.66
C PHE A 304 -22.03 20.58 -9.78
N SER A 305 -21.92 21.66 -10.54
CA SER A 305 -22.61 21.78 -11.83
C SER A 305 -21.89 20.91 -12.86
N ALA A 306 -22.55 19.84 -13.29
CA ALA A 306 -22.10 19.04 -14.42
C ALA A 306 -22.28 19.82 -15.73
N GLN A 307 -21.18 20.24 -16.35
CA GLN A 307 -21.17 20.64 -17.76
C GLN A 307 -20.66 19.48 -18.60
N SER A 308 -21.57 18.92 -19.40
CA SER A 308 -21.28 18.00 -20.48
C SER A 308 -20.53 18.72 -21.59
N CYS A 309 -19.45 18.12 -22.09
CA CYS A 309 -18.85 18.49 -23.36
C CYS A 309 -18.90 17.31 -24.31
N SER A 310 -19.44 17.57 -25.50
CA SER A 310 -19.59 16.62 -26.60
C SER A 310 -18.23 16.34 -27.29
N PRO A 311 -18.07 15.18 -27.94
CA PRO A 311 -16.83 14.81 -28.61
C PRO A 311 -16.80 15.36 -30.05
N ASN A 312 -15.64 15.86 -30.49
CA ASN A 312 -15.02 15.54 -31.78
C ASN A 312 -13.77 16.40 -32.00
N ALA A 313 -12.62 15.78 -32.26
CA ALA A 313 -12.01 15.75 -33.60
C ALA A 313 -10.64 15.06 -33.54
N GLU A 314 -10.38 14.29 -34.59
CA GLU A 314 -9.25 13.40 -34.84
C GLU A 314 -7.91 14.15 -35.02
N ALA A 315 -6.82 13.53 -34.61
CA ALA A 315 -5.58 13.51 -35.39
C ALA A 315 -4.71 12.32 -34.98
N SER A 316 -4.41 11.50 -35.98
CA SER A 316 -3.52 10.35 -35.95
C SER A 316 -2.05 10.75 -35.84
N GLN A 317 -1.30 10.10 -34.95
CA GLN A 317 0.15 9.92 -35.10
C GLN A 317 0.63 8.71 -34.27
N SER A 318 1.40 7.86 -34.97
CA SER A 318 2.05 6.59 -34.57
C SER A 318 2.12 6.25 -33.07
N ASP A 319 1.61 5.06 -32.74
CA ASP A 319 1.74 4.35 -31.46
C ASP A 319 3.21 4.14 -31.05
N LYS A 320 3.79 5.15 -30.43
CA LYS A 320 4.65 4.92 -29.26
C LYS A 320 3.75 5.17 -28.07
N MET A 321 3.37 4.11 -27.36
CA MET A 321 2.65 4.24 -26.09
C MET A 321 3.48 5.17 -25.21
N HIS A 322 3.02 6.41 -25.03
CA HIS A 322 3.72 7.40 -24.22
C HIS A 322 3.77 6.87 -22.79
N ASP A 323 4.96 6.85 -22.20
CA ASP A 323 5.12 6.47 -20.79
C ASP A 323 4.38 7.51 -19.94
N LEU A 324 3.50 7.06 -19.05
CA LEU A 324 2.70 7.92 -18.18
C LEU A 324 3.59 8.88 -17.38
N LYS A 325 4.77 8.39 -16.97
CA LYS A 325 5.79 9.19 -16.30
C LYS A 325 6.22 10.40 -17.15
N GLU A 326 6.38 10.19 -18.44
CA GLU A 326 6.90 11.20 -19.37
C GLU A 326 5.80 12.19 -19.74
N ASP A 327 4.54 11.75 -19.75
CA ASP A 327 3.39 12.64 -19.91
C ASP A 327 3.21 13.55 -18.68
N PHE A 328 3.35 13.02 -17.45
CA PHE A 328 3.33 13.84 -16.25
C PHE A 328 4.55 14.76 -16.14
N HIS A 329 5.73 14.29 -16.55
CA HIS A 329 6.91 15.14 -16.65
C HIS A 329 6.66 16.35 -17.55
N ARG A 330 6.04 16.11 -18.72
CA ARG A 330 5.71 17.16 -19.69
C ARG A 330 4.66 18.13 -19.15
N LEU A 331 3.63 17.63 -18.46
CA LEU A 331 2.65 18.45 -17.74
C LEU A 331 3.30 19.43 -16.77
N TYR A 332 4.32 18.98 -16.02
CA TYR A 332 5.07 19.84 -15.13
C TYR A 332 5.95 20.84 -15.90
N ALA A 333 6.72 20.36 -16.89
CA ALA A 333 7.66 21.19 -17.65
C ALA A 333 6.97 22.29 -18.46
N GLU A 334 5.82 21.99 -19.06
CA GLU A 334 5.06 22.94 -19.90
C GLU A 334 4.07 23.79 -19.10
N SER A 335 3.78 23.43 -17.85
CA SER A 335 2.81 24.13 -16.99
C SER A 335 1.38 24.23 -17.55
N ASN A 336 1.05 23.41 -18.55
CA ASN A 336 -0.26 23.39 -19.19
C ASN A 336 -1.34 22.95 -18.19
N PHE A 337 -2.44 23.70 -18.10
CA PHE A 337 -3.56 23.45 -17.17
C PHE A 337 -3.23 23.60 -15.68
N SER A 338 -2.12 24.25 -15.33
CA SER A 338 -1.79 24.55 -13.93
C SER A 338 -2.88 25.40 -13.28
N ASP A 339 -3.37 24.98 -12.11
CA ASP A 339 -4.46 25.62 -11.36
C ASP A 339 -4.02 26.04 -9.94
N VAL A 340 -2.74 25.90 -9.63
CA VAL A 340 -2.08 26.38 -8.41
C VAL A 340 -0.62 26.76 -8.66
N LYS A 341 -0.09 27.65 -7.82
CA LYS A 341 1.31 28.08 -7.80
C LYS A 341 1.94 27.78 -6.45
N LEU A 342 3.21 27.39 -6.43
CA LEU A 342 4.04 27.35 -5.22
C LEU A 342 5.03 28.50 -5.29
N CYS A 343 5.07 29.32 -4.24
CA CYS A 343 5.74 30.61 -4.25
C CYS A 343 6.88 30.56 -3.22
N THR A 344 8.15 30.50 -3.66
CA THR A 344 9.32 30.62 -2.78
C THR A 344 9.63 32.10 -2.54
N LYS A 345 10.73 32.42 -1.85
CA LYS A 345 11.19 33.81 -1.71
C LYS A 345 11.58 34.45 -3.04
N THR A 346 11.96 33.65 -4.03
CA THR A 346 12.66 34.09 -5.24
C THR A 346 11.96 33.66 -6.53
N GLU A 347 11.25 32.54 -6.52
CA GLU A 347 10.64 31.95 -7.71
C GLU A 347 9.18 31.51 -7.48
N THR A 348 8.49 31.23 -8.58
CA THR A 348 7.11 30.74 -8.58
C THR A 348 7.00 29.53 -9.51
N PHE A 349 6.52 28.42 -8.95
CA PHE A 349 6.39 27.15 -9.64
C PHE A 349 4.92 26.87 -9.93
N HIS A 350 4.61 26.60 -11.20
CA HIS A 350 3.26 26.22 -11.62
C HIS A 350 3.01 24.73 -11.36
N ALA A 351 1.83 24.40 -10.84
CA ALA A 351 1.49 23.03 -10.51
C ALA A 351 -0.02 22.74 -10.62
N HIS A 352 -0.39 21.49 -10.36
CA HIS A 352 -1.76 21.00 -10.45
C HIS A 352 -2.27 20.54 -9.09
N LYS A 353 -3.37 21.13 -8.60
CA LYS A 353 -3.97 20.84 -7.29
C LYS A 353 -4.27 19.36 -7.12
N ALA A 354 -4.83 18.73 -8.17
CA ALA A 354 -5.17 17.32 -8.16
C ALA A 354 -3.94 16.41 -7.95
N ILE A 355 -2.83 16.72 -8.62
CA ILE A 355 -1.58 15.95 -8.50
C ILE A 355 -0.95 16.16 -7.12
N LEU A 356 -0.82 17.41 -6.67
CA LEU A 356 -0.26 17.71 -5.34
C LEU A 356 -1.07 17.03 -4.24
N SER A 357 -2.40 17.14 -4.30
CA SER A 357 -3.31 16.56 -3.31
C SER A 357 -3.27 15.03 -3.30
N ALA A 358 -3.11 14.39 -4.45
CA ALA A 358 -2.99 12.93 -4.53
C ALA A 358 -1.67 12.41 -3.97
N ARG A 359 -0.63 13.26 -3.92
CA ARG A 359 0.75 12.85 -3.61
C ARG A 359 1.26 13.36 -2.26
N SER A 360 0.50 14.25 -1.61
CA SER A 360 0.81 14.83 -0.31
C SER A 360 -0.48 15.12 0.47
N PRO A 361 -0.68 14.49 1.64
CA PRO A 361 -1.79 14.80 2.54
C PRO A 361 -1.81 16.27 2.98
N VAL A 362 -0.63 16.87 3.15
CA VAL A 362 -0.47 18.27 3.54
C VAL A 362 -0.98 19.20 2.43
N PHE A 363 -0.57 18.97 1.17
CA PHE A 363 -1.13 19.73 0.06
C PHE A 363 -2.62 19.47 -0.12
N HIS A 364 -3.09 18.23 0.06
CA HIS A 364 -4.52 17.92 0.04
C HIS A 364 -5.30 18.76 1.05
N ALA A 365 -4.84 18.81 2.30
CA ALA A 365 -5.46 19.59 3.36
C ALA A 365 -5.44 21.10 3.03
N MET A 366 -4.28 21.64 2.64
CA MET A 366 -4.10 23.06 2.29
C MET A 366 -5.00 23.52 1.13
N LEU A 367 -5.21 22.66 0.14
CA LEU A 367 -5.92 23.02 -1.09
C LEU A 367 -7.43 22.70 -1.02
N ARG A 368 -7.86 21.90 -0.04
CA ARG A 368 -9.26 21.54 0.17
C ARG A 368 -10.00 22.55 1.05
N THR A 369 -9.35 23.08 2.09
CA THR A 369 -9.93 24.03 3.04
C THR A 369 -10.07 25.43 2.42
N ASP A 370 -11.06 26.23 2.85
CA ASP A 370 -11.24 27.64 2.40
C ASP A 370 -10.21 28.58 3.06
N MET A 371 -8.94 28.16 3.06
CA MET A 371 -7.81 28.95 3.51
C MET A 371 -7.31 29.85 2.37
N LYS A 372 -6.43 30.80 2.70
CA LYS A 372 -5.96 31.83 1.75
C LYS A 372 -5.40 31.20 0.48
N GLU A 373 -4.74 30.06 0.61
CA GLU A 373 -4.08 29.30 -0.44
C GLU A 373 -5.07 28.81 -1.50
N LYS A 374 -6.25 28.30 -1.08
CA LYS A 374 -7.31 27.88 -2.01
C LYS A 374 -7.94 29.07 -2.73
N ILE A 375 -8.15 30.19 -2.03
CA ILE A 375 -8.75 31.42 -2.56
C ILE A 375 -7.81 32.13 -3.53
N GLN A 376 -6.51 32.19 -3.21
CA GLN A 376 -5.49 32.89 -4.00
C GLN A 376 -4.88 32.01 -5.10
N GLY A 377 -4.98 30.67 -4.98
CA GLY A 377 -4.34 29.74 -5.90
C GLY A 377 -2.82 29.76 -5.83
N CYS A 378 -2.23 30.28 -4.74
CA CYS A 378 -0.80 30.24 -4.46
C CYS A 378 -0.58 29.64 -3.06
N VAL A 379 0.41 28.77 -2.95
CA VAL A 379 0.90 28.18 -1.70
C VAL A 379 2.28 28.79 -1.43
N ASP A 380 2.37 29.60 -0.39
CA ASP A 380 3.64 30.21 0.01
C ASP A 380 4.53 29.19 0.71
N VAL A 381 5.76 29.01 0.19
CA VAL A 381 6.78 28.09 0.71
C VAL A 381 8.13 28.82 0.93
N PRO A 382 8.14 29.93 1.69
CA PRO A 382 9.31 30.83 1.78
C PRO A 382 10.50 30.22 2.54
N ASP A 383 10.29 29.11 3.25
CA ASP A 383 11.32 28.36 3.97
C ASP A 383 12.06 27.36 3.08
N LEU A 384 11.60 27.10 1.85
CA LEU A 384 12.26 26.19 0.92
C LEU A 384 13.06 26.95 -0.14
N GLU A 385 14.19 26.36 -0.53
CA GLU A 385 15.01 26.81 -1.67
C GLU A 385 14.39 26.36 -3.00
N ASP A 386 14.63 27.13 -4.07
CA ASP A 386 14.08 26.90 -5.40
C ASP A 386 14.42 25.50 -5.94
N ASP A 387 15.68 25.07 -5.83
CA ASP A 387 16.12 23.71 -6.23
C ASP A 387 15.37 22.62 -5.44
N THR A 388 15.11 22.85 -4.15
CA THR A 388 14.39 21.90 -3.30
C THR A 388 12.93 21.77 -3.73
N VAL A 389 12.25 22.89 -4.00
CA VAL A 389 10.87 22.89 -4.51
C VAL A 389 10.80 22.25 -5.89
N HIS A 390 11.72 22.59 -6.78
CA HIS A 390 11.78 22.02 -8.12
C HIS A 390 11.93 20.50 -8.08
N ARG A 391 12.88 19.97 -7.29
CA ARG A 391 13.10 18.52 -7.14
C ARG A 391 11.93 17.82 -6.48
N MET A 392 11.32 18.45 -5.47
CA MET A 392 10.13 17.93 -4.80
C MET A 392 8.97 17.80 -5.80
N LEU A 393 8.72 18.84 -6.61
CA LEU A 393 7.69 18.82 -7.64
C LEU A 393 8.02 17.79 -8.72
N LEU A 394 9.23 17.77 -9.26
CA LEU A 394 9.63 16.76 -10.25
C LEU A 394 9.37 15.34 -9.75
N TYR A 395 9.70 15.07 -8.48
CA TYR A 395 9.43 13.78 -7.84
C TYR A 395 7.92 13.50 -7.70
N ILE A 396 7.11 14.49 -7.31
CA ILE A 396 5.66 14.36 -7.20
C ILE A 396 5.04 13.87 -8.52
N TYR A 397 5.51 14.42 -9.65
CA TYR A 397 4.96 14.10 -10.98
C TYR A 397 5.51 12.81 -11.57
N THR A 398 6.79 12.49 -11.34
CA THR A 398 7.48 11.42 -12.08
C THR A 398 7.92 10.25 -11.21
N ASN A 399 7.86 10.39 -9.88
CA ASN A 399 8.42 9.46 -8.90
C ASN A 399 9.95 9.19 -9.08
N ALA A 400 10.62 9.96 -9.94
CA ALA A 400 12.04 9.90 -10.21
C ALA A 400 12.80 10.91 -9.37
N LEU A 401 14.01 10.53 -8.98
CA LEU A 401 14.93 11.37 -8.24
C LEU A 401 16.30 11.20 -8.89
N GLU A 402 16.74 12.23 -9.60
CA GLU A 402 17.99 12.22 -10.36
C GLU A 402 19.05 13.05 -9.65
N ASP A 403 20.30 12.56 -9.69
CA ASP A 403 21.49 13.25 -9.22
C ASP A 403 21.37 13.89 -7.83
N LEU A 404 20.87 13.12 -6.85
CA LEU A 404 20.76 13.59 -5.48
C LEU A 404 22.15 13.78 -4.86
N GLN A 405 22.50 15.03 -4.55
CA GLN A 405 23.72 15.42 -3.84
C GLN A 405 23.46 15.56 -2.34
N TRP A 406 24.51 15.54 -1.53
CA TRP A 406 24.41 15.60 -0.07
C TRP A 406 23.59 16.79 0.46
N GLY A 407 23.94 18.02 0.05
CA GLY A 407 23.23 19.22 0.50
C GLY A 407 21.75 19.21 0.09
N SER A 408 21.46 18.88 -1.17
CA SER A 408 20.09 18.75 -1.66
C SER A 408 19.33 17.63 -0.95
N ALA A 409 19.98 16.55 -0.50
CA ALA A 409 19.34 15.45 0.21
C ALA A 409 18.80 15.85 1.58
N LEU A 410 19.54 16.68 2.34
CA LEU A 410 19.10 17.18 3.64
C LEU A 410 17.87 18.09 3.49
N ASN A 411 17.95 19.07 2.57
CA ASN A 411 16.87 20.01 2.31
C ASN A 411 15.62 19.31 1.74
N LEU A 412 15.81 18.37 0.81
CA LEU A 412 14.72 17.60 0.22
C LEU A 412 14.10 16.61 1.21
N TYR A 413 14.89 16.04 2.13
CA TYR A 413 14.36 15.26 3.24
C TYR A 413 13.43 16.11 4.12
N ALA A 414 13.88 17.31 4.53
CA ALA A 414 13.11 18.21 5.37
C ALA A 414 11.80 18.64 4.67
N ALA A 415 11.87 19.01 3.39
CA ALA A 415 10.71 19.34 2.57
C ALA A 415 9.74 18.13 2.46
N ALA A 416 10.25 16.95 2.13
CA ALA A 416 9.45 15.75 2.02
C ALA A 416 8.79 15.36 3.34
N ASN A 417 9.44 15.61 4.48
CA ASN A 417 8.86 15.41 5.79
C ASN A 417 7.74 16.43 6.08
N LYS A 418 8.01 17.72 5.82
CA LYS A 418 7.05 18.82 6.02
C LYS A 418 5.76 18.64 5.21
N TYR A 419 5.87 18.21 3.96
CA TYR A 419 4.72 17.97 3.07
C TYR A 419 4.25 16.51 3.07
N GLU A 420 4.72 15.69 4.01
CA GLU A 420 4.32 14.28 4.18
C GLU A 420 4.42 13.43 2.88
N ILE A 421 5.44 13.69 2.06
CA ILE A 421 5.76 12.90 0.87
C ILE A 421 6.62 11.71 1.30
N ILE A 422 6.00 10.75 1.98
CA ILE A 422 6.68 9.67 2.72
C ILE A 422 7.68 8.89 1.84
N SER A 423 7.33 8.60 0.59
CA SER A 423 8.22 7.87 -0.32
C SER A 423 9.50 8.64 -0.67
N LEU A 424 9.42 9.96 -0.85
CA LEU A 424 10.56 10.83 -1.10
C LEU A 424 11.44 10.94 0.16
N ARG A 425 10.81 11.10 1.34
CA ARG A 425 11.52 11.13 2.62
C ARG A 425 12.33 9.84 2.83
N ARG A 426 11.75 8.67 2.54
CA ARG A 426 12.46 7.37 2.62
C ARG A 426 13.64 7.29 1.66
N LYS A 427 13.49 7.75 0.40
CA LYS A 427 14.60 7.78 -0.57
C LYS A 427 15.74 8.68 -0.11
N CYS A 428 15.43 9.88 0.40
CA CYS A 428 16.43 10.79 0.96
C CYS A 428 17.11 10.18 2.19
N SER A 429 16.35 9.60 3.12
CA SER A 429 16.90 8.89 4.30
C SER A 429 17.84 7.77 3.89
N SER A 430 17.45 6.91 2.95
CA SER A 430 18.29 5.83 2.44
C SER A 430 19.59 6.33 1.81
N PHE A 431 19.53 7.42 1.06
CA PHE A 431 20.72 8.07 0.51
C PHE A 431 21.63 8.61 1.62
N LEU A 432 21.08 9.34 2.60
CA LEU A 432 21.84 9.91 3.72
C LEU A 432 22.56 8.80 4.51
N LYS A 433 21.85 7.71 4.86
CA LYS A 433 22.43 6.56 5.55
C LYS A 433 23.58 5.91 4.77
N SER A 434 23.41 5.75 3.46
CA SER A 434 24.40 5.07 2.61
C SER A 434 25.65 5.92 2.37
N ASN A 435 25.57 7.23 2.58
CA ASN A 435 26.65 8.19 2.36
C ASN A 435 27.14 8.86 3.66
N LEU A 436 26.85 8.27 4.82
CA LEU A 436 27.37 8.72 6.11
C LEU A 436 28.90 8.64 6.14
N CYS A 437 29.53 9.72 6.60
CA CYS A 437 30.97 9.83 6.79
C CYS A 437 31.29 10.70 8.03
N LEU A 438 32.58 10.74 8.41
CA LEU A 438 33.04 11.52 9.57
C LEU A 438 32.63 13.00 9.50
N ASN A 439 32.65 13.59 8.31
CA ASN A 439 32.41 15.02 8.12
C ASN A 439 30.93 15.40 8.16
N ASN A 440 30.01 14.44 8.03
CA ASN A 440 28.58 14.72 7.82
C ASN A 440 27.65 14.05 8.84
N VAL A 441 28.18 13.20 9.72
CA VAL A 441 27.38 12.47 10.72
C VAL A 441 26.67 13.42 11.70
N CYS A 442 27.29 14.55 12.04
CA CYS A 442 26.69 15.55 12.93
C CYS A 442 25.45 16.19 12.29
N ASP A 443 25.48 16.51 11.00
CA ASP A 443 24.34 17.07 10.28
C ASP A 443 23.16 16.10 10.25
N VAL A 444 23.44 14.80 10.05
CA VAL A 444 22.41 13.76 10.07
C VAL A 444 21.81 13.58 11.46
N LEU A 445 22.62 13.64 12.52
CA LEU A 445 22.11 13.60 13.90
C LEU A 445 21.15 14.76 14.17
N ILE A 446 21.54 15.99 13.81
CA ILE A 446 20.68 17.18 13.96
C ILE A 446 19.38 17.01 13.17
N LEU A 447 19.48 16.63 11.89
CA LEU A 447 18.32 16.47 11.02
C LEU A 447 17.34 15.42 11.56
N ALA A 448 17.87 14.26 11.97
CA ALA A 448 17.05 13.16 12.46
C ALA A 448 16.37 13.49 13.79
N ASP A 449 17.08 14.19 14.69
CA ASP A 449 16.51 14.66 15.96
C ASP A 449 15.42 15.72 15.73
N MET A 450 15.70 16.71 14.88
CA MET A 450 14.76 17.79 14.54
C MET A 450 13.45 17.28 13.95
N HIS A 451 13.51 16.18 13.17
CA HIS A 451 12.35 15.60 12.50
C HIS A 451 11.79 14.35 13.20
N GLY A 452 12.35 13.94 14.34
CA GLY A 452 11.90 12.76 15.09
C GLY A 452 12.06 11.43 14.33
N ASP A 453 13.06 11.33 13.45
CA ASP A 453 13.35 10.11 12.70
C ASP A 453 14.29 9.20 13.50
N SER A 454 13.70 8.32 14.30
CA SER A 454 14.43 7.42 15.19
C SER A 454 15.38 6.48 14.45
N ASP A 455 14.99 6.01 13.26
CA ASP A 455 15.75 5.05 12.46
C ASP A 455 16.97 5.72 11.80
N LEU A 456 16.82 6.96 11.30
CA LEU A 456 17.96 7.75 10.83
C LEU A 456 18.89 8.17 11.98
N LYS A 457 18.32 8.56 13.12
CA LYS A 457 19.06 8.94 14.34
C LYS A 457 19.89 7.76 14.86
N GLU A 458 19.27 6.58 15.00
CA GLU A 458 19.97 5.37 15.42
C GLU A 458 21.11 4.99 14.45
N THR A 459 20.88 5.13 13.14
CA THR A 459 21.94 4.85 12.14
C THR A 459 23.14 5.77 12.32
N ALA A 460 22.91 7.07 12.49
CA ALA A 460 23.98 8.05 12.70
C ALA A 460 24.68 7.88 14.06
N GLN A 461 23.92 7.54 15.12
CA GLN A 461 24.48 7.21 16.43
C GLN A 461 25.35 5.95 16.37
N ASN A 462 24.90 4.90 15.69
CA ASN A 462 25.69 3.67 15.49
C ASN A 462 26.97 3.93 14.68
N TYR A 463 26.91 4.78 13.65
CA TYR A 463 28.10 5.21 12.92
C TYR A 463 29.08 5.95 13.83
N THR A 464 28.57 6.90 14.63
CA THR A 464 29.35 7.68 15.60
C THR A 464 30.08 6.77 16.59
N LEU A 465 29.39 5.79 17.18
CA LEU A 465 29.99 4.84 18.13
C LEU A 465 31.05 3.95 17.47
N LYS A 466 30.85 3.55 16.21
CA LYS A 466 31.80 2.74 15.47
C LYS A 466 33.11 3.48 15.16
N HIS A 467 33.02 4.80 14.99
CA HIS A 467 34.15 5.68 14.65
C HIS A 467 34.48 6.69 15.78
N GLU A 468 34.22 6.30 17.04
CA GLU A 468 34.19 7.22 18.18
C GLU A 468 35.47 8.05 18.37
N GLN A 469 36.65 7.46 18.13
CA GLN A 469 37.92 8.14 18.30
C GLN A 469 38.08 9.28 17.29
N ASP A 470 37.77 9.02 16.03
CA ASP A 470 37.88 10.01 14.94
C ASP A 470 36.79 11.07 15.07
N VAL A 471 35.55 10.66 15.39
CA VAL A 471 34.43 11.58 15.53
C VAL A 471 34.60 12.51 16.73
N TYR A 472 34.86 11.98 17.93
CA TYR A 472 34.91 12.82 19.14
C TYR A 472 36.12 13.75 19.22
N THR A 473 37.16 13.50 18.42
CA THR A 473 38.33 14.38 18.33
C THR A 473 38.22 15.43 17.22
N SER A 474 37.29 15.25 16.27
CA SER A 474 37.01 16.18 15.17
C SER A 474 36.54 17.56 15.66
N GLU A 475 36.79 18.61 14.86
CA GLU A 475 36.29 19.96 15.17
C GLU A 475 34.78 20.05 14.96
N GLU A 476 34.26 19.32 13.97
CA GLU A 476 32.84 19.21 13.65
C GLU A 476 32.05 18.69 14.86
N TRP A 477 32.54 17.65 15.54
CA TRP A 477 31.89 17.14 16.75
C TRP A 477 31.96 18.12 17.92
N LYS A 478 33.09 18.81 18.10
CA LYS A 478 33.22 19.81 19.19
C LYS A 478 32.24 20.96 18.99
N GLU A 479 32.07 21.43 17.76
CA GLU A 479 31.09 22.45 17.42
C GLU A 479 29.65 21.92 17.59
N PHE A 480 29.37 20.72 17.09
CA PHE A 480 28.09 20.04 17.27
C PHE A 480 27.72 19.90 18.74
N ALA A 481 28.63 19.42 19.60
CA ALA A 481 28.39 19.21 21.02
C ALA A 481 28.17 20.52 21.79
N LYS A 482 28.78 21.62 21.33
CA LYS A 482 28.53 22.95 21.89
C LYS A 482 27.13 23.46 21.55
N ASN A 483 26.68 23.25 20.31
CA ASN A 483 25.40 23.76 19.81
C ASN A 483 24.21 22.84 20.12
N ASN A 484 24.45 21.54 20.29
CA ASN A 484 23.44 20.48 20.47
C ASN A 484 23.82 19.59 21.66
N SER A 485 24.07 20.19 22.82
CA SER A 485 24.65 19.51 24.00
C SER A 485 23.84 18.30 24.48
N THR A 486 22.51 18.37 24.44
CA THR A 486 21.63 17.26 24.85
C THR A 486 21.78 16.06 23.93
N LEU A 487 21.75 16.30 22.62
CA LEU A 487 21.86 15.25 21.60
C LEU A 487 23.27 14.64 21.58
N ALA A 488 24.30 15.46 21.77
CA ALA A 488 25.68 14.99 21.91
C ALA A 488 25.84 14.11 23.17
N MET A 489 25.31 14.56 24.32
CA MET A 489 25.34 13.77 25.56
C MET A 489 24.57 12.46 25.41
N GLU A 490 23.36 12.49 24.83
CA GLU A 490 22.57 11.29 24.54
C GLU A 490 23.38 10.29 23.69
N THR A 491 23.99 10.78 22.60
CA THR A 491 24.78 9.93 21.69
C THR A 491 26.01 9.34 22.36
N MET A 492 26.71 10.11 23.19
CA MET A 492 27.88 9.62 23.94
C MET A 492 27.49 8.60 25.02
N LEU A 493 26.35 8.79 25.69
CA LEU A 493 25.87 7.87 26.75
C LEU A 493 25.48 6.49 26.21
N LEU A 494 25.14 6.37 24.92
CA LEU A 494 24.85 5.07 24.29
C LEU A 494 26.02 4.08 24.41
N LYS A 495 27.25 4.57 24.57
CA LYS A 495 28.42 3.73 24.85
C LYS A 495 28.26 2.88 26.11
N TRP A 496 27.62 3.42 27.15
CA TRP A 496 27.46 2.74 28.44
C TRP A 496 26.21 1.87 28.52
N ASN A 497 25.29 1.97 27.56
CA ASN A 497 24.06 1.16 27.52
C ASN A 497 24.17 -0.13 26.70
N LYS A 498 25.31 -0.38 26.02
CA LYS A 498 25.55 -1.59 25.21
C LYS A 498 26.36 -2.69 25.94
N HIS A 499 26.48 -2.63 27.27
CA HIS A 499 27.20 -3.62 28.08
C HIS A 499 26.29 -4.41 29.03
#